data_AF-A0A2E6MP32-F1
#
_entry.id   AF-A0A2E6MP32-F1
#
_cell.length_a   1.000
_cell.length_b   1.000
_cell.length_c   1.000
_cell.angle_alpha   90.00
_cell.angle_beta   90.00
_cell.angle_gamma   90.00
#
_symmetry.space_group_name_H-M   'P 1'
#
loop_
_entity.id
_entity.type
_entity.pdbx_description
1 polymer ?
#
loop_
_entity_poly.entity_id
_entity_poly.type
_entity_poly.pdbx_seq_one_letter_code
_entity_poly.pdbx_strand_id
1 'polypeptide(L)' 'MSLISLIAIGPWQILIIVVVILFLFGGRRIAEFMGGFGKGIKEFKKELKDDDEKSSDSDSK' A
#
# COMPACT_ATOMS: atom_id res chain seq x y z
N MET A 1 8.00 4.47 -36.04
CA MET A 1 6.59 4.56 -35.60
C MET A 1 6.46 3.83 -34.26
N SER A 2 6.68 4.58 -33.18
CA SER A 2 6.49 4.31 -31.75
C SER A 2 6.43 2.87 -31.19
N LEU A 3 7.59 2.26 -30.94
CA LEU A 3 7.73 1.16 -29.96
C LEU A 3 7.82 1.66 -28.50
N ILE A 4 8.17 2.94 -28.31
CA ILE A 4 8.37 3.55 -26.99
C ILE A 4 7.03 3.87 -26.29
N SER A 5 5.96 4.12 -27.07
CA SER A 5 4.62 4.38 -26.53
C SER A 5 3.97 3.18 -25.84
N LEU A 6 4.45 1.96 -26.08
CA LEU A 6 3.98 0.75 -25.39
C LEU A 6 4.59 0.61 -23.99
N ILE A 7 5.81 1.14 -23.78
CA ILE A 7 6.55 1.06 -22.51
C ILE A 7 6.18 2.24 -21.60
N ALA A 8 5.83 3.38 -22.18
CA ALA A 8 5.36 4.54 -21.46
C ALA A 8 3.92 4.35 -20.97
N ILE A 9 3.74 3.56 -19.91
CA ILE A 9 2.48 3.49 -19.16
C ILE A 9 2.27 4.85 -18.48
N GLY A 10 1.49 5.71 -19.13
CA GLY A 10 1.12 7.00 -18.60
C GLY A 10 0.04 6.91 -17.51
N PRO A 11 -0.21 8.02 -16.79
CA PRO A 11 -1.23 8.09 -15.74
C PRO A 11 -2.63 7.73 -16.25
N TRP A 12 -2.93 8.02 -17.52
CA TRP A 12 -4.21 7.67 -18.17
C TRP A 12 -4.40 6.15 -18.31
N GLN A 13 -3.35 5.41 -18.67
CA GLN A 13 -3.38 3.96 -18.82
C GLN A 13 -3.56 3.28 -17.46
N ILE A 14 -2.86 3.77 -16.42
CA ILE A 14 -2.99 3.28 -15.04
C ILE A 14 -4.44 3.44 -14.56
N LEU A 15 -5.07 4.59 -14.84
CA LEU A 15 -6.44 4.85 -14.44
C LEU A 15 -7.42 3.86 -15.09
N ILE A 16 -7.25 3.55 -16.38
CA ILE A 16 -8.05 2.53 -17.07
C ILE A 16 -7.86 1.15 -16.43
N ILE A 17 -6.62 0.76 -16.12
CA ILE A 17 -6.31 -0.52 -15.49
C ILE A 17 -7.00 -0.62 -14.12
N VAL A 18 -6.92 0.43 -13.30
CA VAL A 18 -7.58 0.49 -12.00
C VAL A 18 -9.09 0.35 -12.14
N VAL A 19 -9.71 1.01 -13.13
CA VAL A 19 -11.15 0.88 -13.40
C VAL A 19 -11.52 -0.56 -13.77
N VAL A 20 -10.74 -1.22 -14.64
CA VAL A 20 -11.00 -2.62 -15.03
C VAL A 20 -10.89 -3.56 -13.83
N ILE A 21 -9.86 -3.40 -12.99
CA ILE A 21 -9.70 -4.19 -11.77
C ILE A 21 -10.88 -3.95 -10.83
N LEU A 22 -11.33 -2.70 -10.68
CA LEU A 22 -12.49 -2.36 -9.85
C LEU A 22 -13.79 -2.97 -10.40
N PHE A 23 -13.93 -3.10 -11.72
CA PHE A 23 -15.10 -3.73 -12.35
C PHE A 23 -15.10 -5.25 -12.15
N LEU A 24 -13.94 -5.90 -12.26
CA LEU A 24 -13.80 -7.35 -12.11
C LEU A 24 -13.94 -7.81 -10.66
N PHE A 25 -13.31 -7.09 -9.72
CA PHE A 25 -13.28 -7.47 -8.31
C PHE A 25 -14.38 -6.77 -7.49
N GLY A 26 -14.95 -5.68 -8.01
CA GLY A 26 -15.84 -4.80 -7.27
C GLY A 26 -15.11 -3.96 -6.21
N GLY A 27 -15.70 -2.84 -5.80
CA GLY A 27 -15.14 -2.00 -4.73
C GLY A 27 -15.05 -2.71 -3.38
N ARG A 28 -15.90 -3.71 -3.13
CA ARG A 28 -15.97 -4.44 -1.86
C ARG A 28 -14.75 -5.33 -1.62
N ARG A 29 -14.26 -6.06 -2.63
CA ARG A 29 -13.05 -6.90 -2.49
C ARG A 29 -11.78 -6.07 -2.30
N ILE A 30 -11.67 -4.94 -3.02
CA ILE A 30 -10.58 -3.99 -2.84
C ILE A 30 -10.59 -3.40 -1.42
N ALA A 31 -11.77 -3.02 -0.90
CA ALA A 31 -11.89 -2.47 0.45
C ALA A 31 -11.59 -3.51 1.54
N GLU A 32 -12.06 -4.74 1.39
CA GLU A 32 -11.74 -5.86 2.29
C GLU A 32 -10.21 -6.12 2.31
N PHE A 33 -9.56 -6.15 1.15
CA PHE A 33 -8.11 -6.32 1.02
C PHE A 33 -7.33 -5.16 1.63
N MET A 34 -7.68 -3.91 1.30
CA MET A 34 -7.04 -2.70 1.85
C MET A 34 -7.22 -2.60 3.37
N GLY A 35 -8.38 -3.00 3.88
CA GLY A 35 -8.63 -3.04 5.32
C GLY A 35 -7.72 -4.04 6.04
N GLY A 36 -7.57 -5.25 5.50
CA GLY A 36 -6.65 -6.27 6.03
C GLY A 36 -5.19 -5.85 5.94
N PHE A 37 -4.77 -5.36 4.77
CA PHE A 37 -3.41 -4.87 4.52
C PHE A 37 -3.04 -3.68 5.41
N GLY A 38 -3.96 -2.72 5.56
CA GLY A 38 -3.76 -1.54 6.41
C GLY A 38 -3.64 -1.89 7.89
N LYS A 39 -4.39 -2.88 8.38
CA LYS A 39 -4.22 -3.41 9.74
C LYS A 39 -2.85 -4.05 9.93
N GLY A 40 -2.40 -4.88 8.98
CA GLY A 40 -1.06 -5.49 9.03
C GLY A 40 0.06 -4.45 9.06
N ILE A 41 0.00 -3.42 8.22
CA ILE A 41 0.97 -2.30 8.25
C ILE A 41 0.91 -1.56 9.59
N LYS A 42 -0.28 -1.33 10.14
CA LYS A 42 -0.45 -0.62 11.41
C LYS A 42 0.14 -1.39 12.59
N GLU A 43 -0.09 -2.70 12.65
CA GLU A 43 0.49 -3.59 13.66
C GLU A 43 2.01 -3.66 13.52
N PHE A 44 2.52 -3.83 12.30
CA PHE A 44 3.96 -3.81 12.02
C PHE A 44 4.62 -2.50 12.48
N LYS A 45 4.01 -1.36 12.16
CA LYS A 45 4.51 -0.04 12.60
C LYS A 45 4.44 0.16 14.11
N LYS A 46 3.46 -0.46 14.78
CA LYS A 46 3.31 -0.39 16.23
C LYS A 46 4.40 -1.20 16.92
N GLU A 47 4.63 -2.44 16.48
CA GLU A 47 5.70 -3.31 17.01
C GLU A 47 7.07 -2.62 16.89
N LEU A 48 7.38 -2.05 15.72
CA LEU A 48 8.63 -1.35 15.48
C LEU A 48 8.81 -0.12 16.39
N LYS A 49 7.73 0.61 16.69
CA LYS A 49 7.77 1.77 17.58
C LYS A 49 7.88 1.40 19.06
N ASP A 50 7.22 0.33 19.49
CA ASP A 50 7.31 -0.16 20.88
C ASP A 50 8.74 -0.66 21.19
N ASP A 51 9.46 -1.18 20.20
CA ASP A 51 10.88 -1.55 20.33
C ASP A 51 11.81 -0.33 20.40
N ASP A 52 11.51 0.72 19.63
CA ASP A 52 12.25 2.00 19.69
C ASP A 52 12.02 2.75 21.02
N GLU A 53 10.79 2.79 21.54
CA GLU A 53 10.48 3.47 22.81
C GLU A 53 11.07 2.73 24.02
N LYS A 54 11.08 1.38 24.05
CA LYS A 54 11.73 0.61 25.12
C LYS A 54 13.24 0.77 25.18
N SER A 55 13.88 1.16 24.08
CA SER A 55 15.34 1.36 24.02
C SER A 55 15.77 2.74 24.55
N SER A 56 14.84 3.67 24.80
CA SER A 56 15.14 5.06 25.18
C SER A 56 15.08 5.38 26.69
N ASP A 57 14.73 4.42 27.55
CA ASP A 57 14.54 4.65 29.01
C ASP A 57 15.64 3.99 29.89
N SER A 58 16.79 3.60 29.30
CA SER A 58 17.91 2.98 30.03
C SER A 58 19.18 3.84 30.14
N ASP A 59 19.14 5.12 29.74
CA ASP A 59 20.31 6.01 29.77
C ASP A 59 20.01 7.33 30.52
N SER A 60 19.48 7.19 31.74
CA SER A 60 19.47 8.24 32.78
C SER A 60 19.15 7.64 34.15
N LYS A 61 20.09 6.87 34.70
CA LYS A 61 20.27 6.78 36.16
C LYS A 61 21.70 6.46 36.55
#